data_AF-A0A090QYT0-F1
#
_entry.id   AF-A0A090QYT0-F1
#
_cell.length_a   1.000
_cell.length_b   1.000
_cell.length_c   1.000
_cell.angle_alpha   90.00
_cell.angle_beta   90.00
_cell.angle_gamma   90.00
#
_symmetry.space_group_name_H-M   'P 1'
#
loop_
_entity.id
_entity.type
_entity.pdbx_description
1 polymer ?
#
loop_
_entity_poly.entity_id
_entity_poly.type
_entity_poly.pdbx_seq_one_letter_code
_entity_poly.pdbx_strand_id
1 'polypeptide(L)'
;MTEHRSLSGLIQVIEKGMRHSGYASKLQALFGVFDATDRTITLTSAGLSARLQTSDGSQLISRQAWLGDNASRNDSVRLHLASSGGRLSLCEIGAASFSLTFKRKG
;
A
#
# COMPACT_ATOMS: atom_id res chain seq x y z
N MET A 1 -5.95 -19.06 14.14
CA MET A 1 -5.24 -19.31 12.85
C MET A 1 -5.94 -18.42 11.82
N THR A 2 -5.46 -17.27 11.34
CA THR A 2 -4.11 -16.90 10.87
C THR A 2 -4.06 -15.36 10.80
N GLU A 3 -3.65 -14.65 11.85
CA GLU A 3 -3.51 -13.17 11.80
C GLU A 3 -2.32 -12.71 10.93
N HIS A 4 -1.52 -13.67 10.42
CA HIS A 4 -0.32 -13.41 9.62
C HIS A 4 -0.54 -13.26 8.10
N ARG A 5 -1.78 -13.15 7.60
CA ARG A 5 -2.04 -13.03 6.14
C ARG A 5 -2.70 -11.73 5.69
N SER A 6 -2.94 -10.78 6.58
CA SER A 6 -3.45 -9.45 6.21
C SER A 6 -2.34 -8.41 6.19
N LEU A 7 -2.53 -7.34 5.41
CA LEU A 7 -1.65 -6.18 5.45
C LEU A 7 -1.58 -5.57 6.85
N SER A 8 -2.71 -5.51 7.58
CA SER A 8 -2.75 -5.02 8.96
C SER A 8 -1.84 -5.82 9.90
N GLY A 9 -1.83 -7.15 9.78
CA GLY A 9 -0.97 -8.01 10.59
C GLY A 9 0.52 -7.81 10.27
N LEU A 10 0.87 -7.67 8.98
CA LEU A 10 2.23 -7.32 8.57
C LEU A 10 2.68 -5.97 9.16
N ILE A 11 1.83 -4.94 9.03
CA ILE A 11 2.12 -3.61 9.55
C ILE A 11 2.28 -3.66 11.07
N GLN A 12 1.42 -4.40 11.78
CA GLN A 12 1.50 -4.55 13.23
C GLN A 12 2.82 -5.19 13.67
N VAL A 13 3.31 -6.22 12.95
CA VAL A 13 4.61 -6.85 13.23
C VAL A 13 5.74 -5.84 13.03
N ILE A 14 5.70 -5.04 11.97
CA ILE A 14 6.71 -4.00 11.70
C ILE A 14 6.67 -2.92 12.79
N GLU A 15 5.49 -2.40 13.14
CA GLU A 15 5.35 -1.40 14.21
C GLU A 15 5.80 -1.95 15.57
N LYS A 16 5.56 -3.23 15.85
CA LYS A 16 6.11 -3.90 17.03
C LYS A 16 7.64 -3.90 16.99
N GLY A 17 8.25 -4.25 15.86
CA GLY A 17 9.71 -4.19 15.68
C GLY A 17 10.29 -2.79 15.90
N MET A 18 9.65 -1.77 15.31
CA MET A 18 10.03 -0.36 15.47
C MET A 18 10.02 0.09 16.94
N ARG A 19 8.99 -0.31 17.71
CA ARG A 19 8.91 0.01 19.15
C ARG A 19 10.04 -0.61 19.96
N HIS A 20 10.44 -1.84 19.64
CA HIS A 20 11.48 -2.55 20.39
C HIS A 20 12.90 -2.19 19.96
N SER A 21 13.10 -1.64 18.76
CA SER A 21 14.43 -1.27 18.27
C SER A 21 15.00 -0.01 18.94
N GLY A 22 14.18 0.79 19.65
CA GLY A 22 14.61 1.98 20.39
C GLY A 22 15.03 3.18 19.53
N TYR A 23 15.17 3.01 18.21
CA TYR A 23 15.68 4.04 17.29
C TYR A 23 14.78 4.33 16.09
N ALA A 24 13.63 3.65 15.96
CA ALA A 24 12.77 3.86 14.80
C ALA A 24 11.85 5.07 14.99
N SER A 25 12.10 6.14 14.24
CA SER A 25 11.16 7.24 14.07
C SER A 25 9.96 6.82 13.22
N LYS A 26 8.85 7.56 13.34
CA LYS A 26 7.69 7.40 12.45
C LYS A 26 8.12 7.64 11.01
N LEU A 27 7.63 6.82 10.07
CA LEU A 27 8.00 6.93 8.66
C LEU A 27 6.79 6.76 7.74
N GLN A 28 6.89 7.35 6.55
CA GLN A 28 5.86 7.24 5.52
C GLN A 28 6.09 5.96 4.71
N ALA A 29 5.04 5.17 4.49
CA ALA A 29 5.06 3.94 3.72
C ALA A 29 3.73 3.70 2.98
N LEU A 30 3.78 2.79 2.01
CA LEU A 30 2.61 2.25 1.32
C LEU A 30 2.80 0.74 1.24
N PHE A 31 1.83 -0.01 1.75
CA PHE A 31 1.85 -1.47 1.74
C PHE A 31 0.88 -1.99 0.68
N GLY A 32 1.27 -3.05 -0.03
CA GLY A 32 0.44 -3.62 -1.08
C GLY A 32 0.66 -5.10 -1.31
N VAL A 33 -0.43 -5.81 -1.61
CA VAL A 33 -0.40 -7.19 -2.12
C VAL A 33 -1.14 -7.21 -3.44
N PHE A 34 -0.50 -7.75 -4.47
CA PHE A 34 -1.11 -7.99 -5.77
C PHE A 34 -1.40 -9.49 -5.94
N ASP A 35 -2.67 -9.81 -6.15
CA ASP A 35 -3.13 -11.14 -6.54
C ASP A 35 -3.20 -11.22 -8.07
N ALA A 36 -2.27 -11.96 -8.66
CA ALA A 36 -2.19 -12.12 -10.11
C ALA A 36 -3.31 -13.00 -10.69
N THR A 37 -3.89 -13.88 -9.87
CA THR A 37 -4.97 -14.79 -10.25
C THR A 37 -6.27 -14.02 -10.43
N ASP A 38 -6.60 -13.19 -9.43
CA ASP A 38 -7.84 -12.39 -9.40
C ASP A 38 -7.68 -11.00 -10.03
N ARG A 39 -6.45 -10.61 -10.39
CA ARG A 39 -6.07 -9.26 -10.83
C ARG A 39 -6.54 -8.20 -9.85
N THR A 40 -6.38 -8.47 -8.56
CA THR A 40 -6.73 -7.52 -7.50
C THR A 40 -5.48 -7.01 -6.81
N ILE A 41 -5.49 -5.72 -6.47
CA ILE A 41 -4.47 -5.13 -5.61
C ILE A 41 -5.14 -4.67 -4.33
N THR A 42 -4.58 -5.07 -3.20
CA THR A 42 -4.98 -4.57 -1.89
C THR A 42 -3.88 -3.64 -1.40
N LEU A 43 -4.24 -2.41 -1.02
CA LEU A 43 -3.30 -1.37 -0.61
C LEU A 43 -3.69 -0.82 0.76
N THR A 44 -2.71 -0.54 1.62
CA THR A 44 -2.88 0.23 2.86
C THR A 44 -1.88 1.37 2.89
N SER A 45 -2.39 2.60 2.96
CA SER A 45 -1.55 3.78 3.14
C SER A 45 -1.02 3.83 4.57
N ALA A 46 0.26 4.15 4.73
CA ALA A 46 0.86 4.47 6.03
C ALA A 46 1.60 5.81 5.95
N GLY A 47 0.87 6.88 5.68
CA GLY A 47 1.44 8.23 5.55
C GLY A 47 1.83 8.64 4.13
N LEU A 48 1.53 7.82 3.10
CA LEU A 48 1.71 8.17 1.68
C LEU A 48 0.38 8.15 0.92
N SER A 49 0.10 9.19 0.14
CA SER A 49 -0.95 9.15 -0.88
C SER A 49 -0.45 8.52 -2.18
N ALA A 50 -1.29 7.69 -2.79
CA ALA A 50 -0.98 7.04 -4.07
C ALA A 50 -2.16 7.13 -5.03
N ARG A 51 -1.89 6.94 -6.32
CA ARG A 51 -2.91 6.91 -7.37
C ARG A 51 -2.74 5.66 -8.20
N LEU A 52 -3.79 4.88 -8.33
CA LEU A 52 -3.88 3.80 -9.31
C LEU A 52 -4.55 4.34 -10.57
N GLN A 53 -3.89 4.18 -11.71
CA GLN A 53 -4.40 4.54 -13.03
C GLN A 53 -4.57 3.26 -13.86
N THR A 54 -5.76 3.07 -14.42
CA THR A 54 -6.11 1.95 -15.29
C THR A 54 -6.79 2.49 -16.55
N SER A 55 -7.08 1.63 -17.54
CA SER A 55 -7.92 2.04 -18.68
C SER A 55 -9.33 2.45 -18.26
N ASP A 56 -9.80 1.94 -17.12
CA ASP A 56 -11.19 2.09 -16.68
C ASP A 56 -11.37 3.30 -15.75
N GLY A 57 -10.27 4.01 -15.45
CA GLY A 57 -10.27 5.22 -14.65
C GLY A 57 -9.10 5.30 -13.67
N SER A 58 -9.20 6.26 -12.76
CA SER A 58 -8.20 6.51 -11.74
C SER A 58 -8.81 6.48 -10.34
N GLN A 59 -8.11 5.82 -9.41
CA GLN A 59 -8.50 5.71 -8.01
C GLN A 59 -7.41 6.34 -7.13
N LEU A 60 -7.81 7.22 -6.21
CA LEU A 60 -6.93 7.83 -5.23
C LEU A 60 -6.91 7.00 -3.95
N ILE A 61 -5.72 6.69 -3.46
CA ILE A 61 -5.47 6.11 -2.16
C ILE A 61 -5.01 7.26 -1.27
N SER A 62 -5.89 7.70 -0.38
CA SER A 62 -5.63 8.81 0.54
C SER A 62 -4.59 8.44 1.59
N ARG A 63 -3.81 9.43 2.00
CA ARG A 63 -2.91 9.34 3.16
C ARG A 63 -3.69 8.96 4.42
N GLN A 64 -3.12 8.04 5.20
CA GLN A 64 -3.58 7.70 6.56
C GLN A 64 -2.45 7.84 7.58
N ALA A 65 -2.64 7.34 8.81
CA ALA A 65 -1.63 7.44 9.88
C ALA A 65 -0.28 6.85 9.45
N TRP A 66 0.81 7.39 9.97
CA TRP A 66 2.17 6.98 9.59
C TRP A 66 2.53 5.62 10.17
N LEU A 67 3.49 4.93 9.56
CA LEU A 67 4.06 3.74 10.16
C LEU A 67 4.78 4.11 11.48
N GLY A 68 4.49 3.37 12.54
CA GLY A 68 4.90 3.71 13.90
C GLY A 68 3.87 4.57 14.64
N ASP A 69 2.74 4.88 14.02
CA ASP A 69 1.61 5.65 14.57
C ASP A 69 0.27 4.92 14.46
N ASN A 70 0.28 3.62 14.77
CA ASN A 70 -0.88 2.72 14.66
C ASN A 70 -1.39 2.57 13.21
N ALA A 71 -0.48 2.55 12.23
CA ALA A 71 -0.82 2.29 10.83
C ALA A 71 -1.45 0.91 10.61
N SER A 72 -1.27 -0.03 11.55
CA SER A 72 -1.95 -1.33 11.52
C SER A 72 -3.48 -1.24 11.58
N ARG A 73 -4.02 -0.09 12.00
CA ARG A 73 -5.46 0.22 12.01
C ARG A 73 -5.92 1.02 10.78
N ASN A 74 -5.02 1.36 9.87
CA ASN A 74 -5.40 2.05 8.64
C ASN A 74 -6.18 1.10 7.74
N ASP A 75 -7.15 1.67 7.02
CA ASP A 75 -7.99 0.92 6.11
C ASP A 75 -7.20 0.35 4.93
N SER A 76 -7.63 -0.81 4.46
CA SER A 76 -7.17 -1.36 3.18
C SER A 76 -8.18 -1.06 2.09
N VAL A 77 -7.70 -0.63 0.93
CA VAL A 77 -8.51 -0.52 -0.29
C VAL A 77 -8.18 -1.68 -1.20
N ARG A 78 -9.19 -2.43 -1.64
CA ARG A 78 -9.06 -3.51 -2.63
C ARG A 78 -9.59 -3.01 -3.97
N LEU A 79 -8.76 -3.05 -5.01
CA LEU A 79 -9.05 -2.55 -6.35
C LEU A 79 -8.83 -3.65 -7.38
N HIS A 80 -9.71 -3.72 -8.38
CA HIS A 80 -9.50 -4.57 -9.55
C HIS A 80 -8.63 -3.84 -10.56
N LEU A 81 -7.68 -4.56 -11.18
CA LEU A 81 -6.95 -4.07 -12.34
C LEU A 81 -7.73 -4.39 -13.61
N ALA A 82 -7.73 -3.44 -14.54
CA ALA A 82 -8.22 -3.65 -15.89
C ALA A 82 -7.43 -4.78 -16.57
N SER A 83 -8.01 -5.38 -17.61
CA SER A 83 -7.32 -6.37 -18.46
C SER A 83 -6.03 -5.83 -19.09
N SER A 84 -6.00 -4.52 -19.37
CA SER A 84 -4.85 -3.77 -19.87
C SER A 84 -3.76 -3.54 -18.81
N GLY A 85 -4.04 -3.84 -17.54
CA GLY A 85 -3.17 -3.60 -16.40
C GLY A 85 -3.42 -2.25 -15.73
N GLY A 86 -2.36 -1.66 -15.17
CA GLY A 86 -2.47 -0.38 -14.48
C GLY A 86 -1.13 0.16 -13.99
N ARG A 87 -1.12 1.41 -13.53
CA ARG A 87 0.05 2.08 -12.95
C ARG A 87 -0.30 2.62 -11.57
N LEU A 88 0.42 2.18 -10.55
CA LEU A 88 0.36 2.75 -9.21
C LEU A 88 1.52 3.73 -9.04
N SER A 89 1.23 4.97 -8.70
CA SER A 89 2.25 6.00 -8.48
C SER A 89 2.00 6.76 -7.18
N LEU A 90 3.07 7.17 -6.50
CA LEU A 90 2.95 8.14 -5.40
C LEU A 90 2.54 9.50 -5.97
N CYS A 91 1.76 10.26 -5.20
CA CYS A 91 1.20 11.54 -5.67
C CYS A 91 1.34 12.69 -4.67
N GLU A 92 2.13 12.53 -3.61
CA GLU A 92 2.45 13.62 -2.69
C GLU A 92 3.62 14.46 -3.17
N ILE A 93 3.52 15.77 -2.94
CA ILE A 93 4.61 16.72 -3.14
C ILE A 93 5.70 16.42 -2.09
N GLY A 94 6.96 16.34 -2.52
CA GLY A 94 8.10 16.07 -1.64
C GLY A 94 8.36 14.58 -1.36
N ALA A 95 7.51 13.68 -1.85
CA ALA A 95 7.81 12.24 -1.85
C ALA A 95 8.79 11.90 -2.99
N ALA A 96 9.61 10.86 -2.79
CA ALA A 96 10.40 10.29 -3.87
C ALA A 96 9.49 9.82 -5.02
N SER A 97 9.93 10.01 -6.27
CA SER A 97 9.17 9.54 -7.43
C SER A 97 9.19 8.02 -7.48
N PHE A 98 8.04 7.40 -7.21
CA PHE A 98 7.85 5.96 -7.31
C PHE A 98 6.64 5.65 -8.19
N SER A 99 6.81 4.69 -9.10
CA SER A 99 5.75 4.16 -9.94
C SER A 99 5.96 2.68 -10.21
N LEU A 100 4.91 1.89 -10.02
CA LEU A 100 4.85 0.47 -10.34
C LEU A 100 3.85 0.25 -11.48
N THR A 101 4.27 -0.43 -12.54
CA THR A 101 3.42 -0.71 -13.70
C THR A 101 3.11 -2.19 -13.78
N PHE A 102 1.82 -2.53 -13.81
CA PHE A 102 1.30 -3.88 -13.97
C PHE A 102 0.95 -4.08 -15.44
N LYS A 103 1.58 -5.07 -16.09
CA LYS A 103 1.29 -5.47 -17.47
C LYS A 103 1.26 -6.98 -17.56
N ARG A 104 0.27 -7.52 -18.27
CA ARG A 104 0.27 -8.94 -18.64
C ARG A 104 1.31 -9.13 -19.75
N LYS A 105 2.21 -10.10 -19.60
CA LYS A 105 2.98 -10.60 -20.76
C LYS A 105 1.99 -11.32 -21.67
N GLY A 106 1.89 -10.85 -22.91
CA GLY A 106 1.12 -11.50 -23.97
C GLY A 106 1.62 -12.90 -24.27
#